data_AF-A0A348XKT9-F1
#
_entry.id   AF-A0A348XKT9-F1
#
_cell.length_a   1.000
_cell.length_b   1.000
_cell.length_c   1.000
_cell.angle_alpha   90.00
_cell.angle_beta   90.00
_cell.angle_gamma   90.00
#
_symmetry.space_group_name_H-M   'P 1'
#
loop_
_entity.id
_entity.type
_entity.pdbx_description
1 polymer ?
#
loop_
_entity_poly.entity_id
_entity_poly.type
_entity_poly.pdbx_seq_one_letter_code
_entity_poly.pdbx_strand_id
1 'polypeptide(L)'
;MKKRPRLSVKEALADETLAKAAAGDLDACVHLDALGLLIGPDESGPDYAERLRKLRGNIEELRTKLEEGPVEFYEFSLTRAERIREKAYQDAVSATWGLYDFAIHWVPGFYTNQGMGLLFAGCALYSYEDFFAVFVIRKGFQKKDRWLIYSRNELMAHELCHIARIGFHSRAFEEMFAYRTASSGFRKFIGGMLRSPLDSYLLAGGALSLLAVEYANIFLLTGPLQWLYAIPVGLFGYVLSRFGCGQTAFRLARRNLAKVFDSADALPVLFRCSDRDVYAIAACLRPSALQQWLHKRAAESLRWKVTLRRYNC
;
A
#
# COMPACT_ATOMS: atom_id res chain seq x y z
N MET A 1 17.73 -0.25 -19.09
CA MET A 1 17.27 0.21 -17.77
C MET A 1 16.22 1.30 -17.95
N LYS A 2 15.01 1.15 -17.38
CA LYS A 2 14.00 2.22 -17.38
C LYS A 2 14.56 3.42 -16.60
N LYS A 3 14.56 4.62 -17.20
CA LYS A 3 15.04 5.84 -16.53
C LYS A 3 14.04 6.21 -15.41
N ARG A 4 14.55 6.34 -14.19
CA ARG A 4 13.77 6.81 -13.03
C ARG A 4 13.53 8.33 -13.17
N PRO A 5 12.28 8.81 -13.06
CA PRO A 5 12.02 10.23 -13.06
C PRO A 5 12.68 10.89 -11.84
N ARG A 6 13.36 12.02 -12.05
CA ARG A 6 14.03 12.82 -11.01
C ARG A 6 13.34 14.17 -10.75
N LEU A 7 12.18 14.41 -11.36
CA LEU A 7 11.51 15.71 -11.32
C LEU A 7 10.96 16.02 -9.93
N SER A 8 10.97 17.30 -9.57
CA SER A 8 10.32 17.75 -8.36
C SER A 8 8.80 17.65 -8.54
N VAL A 9 8.10 17.25 -7.50
CA VAL A 9 6.65 17.03 -7.60
C VAL A 9 5.88 18.33 -7.85
N LYS A 10 6.47 19.48 -7.48
CA LYS A 10 5.94 20.79 -7.84
C LYS A 10 5.85 20.98 -9.36
N GLU A 11 6.84 20.52 -10.10
CA GLU A 11 6.83 20.57 -11.57
C GLU A 11 5.86 19.53 -12.15
N ALA A 12 5.81 18.33 -11.57
CA ALA A 12 4.92 17.27 -12.03
C ALA A 12 3.43 17.60 -11.81
N LEU A 13 3.11 18.29 -10.71
CA LEU A 13 1.75 18.73 -10.38
C LEU A 13 1.45 20.15 -10.89
N ALA A 14 2.16 20.65 -11.91
CA ALA A 14 1.85 21.93 -12.54
C ALA A 14 0.44 21.94 -13.15
N ASP A 15 -0.22 23.10 -13.19
CA ASP A 15 -1.60 23.21 -13.68
C ASP A 15 -1.76 22.72 -15.12
N GLU A 16 -0.75 22.92 -15.97
CA GLU A 16 -0.73 22.38 -17.34
C GLU A 16 -0.78 20.84 -17.35
N THR A 17 0.05 20.18 -16.54
CA THR A 17 0.07 18.72 -16.43
C THR A 17 -1.26 18.19 -15.91
N LEU A 18 -1.85 18.87 -14.90
CA LEU A 18 -3.14 18.48 -14.35
C LEU A 18 -4.30 18.72 -15.33
N ALA A 19 -4.24 19.76 -16.16
CA ALA A 19 -5.21 19.99 -17.22
C ALA A 19 -5.12 18.90 -18.30
N LYS A 20 -3.91 18.50 -18.69
CA LYS A 20 -3.68 17.36 -19.61
C LYS A 20 -4.22 16.05 -19.03
N ALA A 21 -3.92 15.76 -17.75
CA ALA A 21 -4.44 14.58 -17.07
C ALA A 21 -5.98 14.59 -16.97
N ALA A 22 -6.58 15.76 -16.72
CA ALA A 22 -8.03 15.94 -16.69
C ALA A 22 -8.69 15.60 -18.04
N ALA A 23 -8.03 15.98 -19.14
CA ALA A 23 -8.45 15.66 -20.50
C ALA A 23 -8.18 14.19 -20.91
N GLY A 24 -7.56 13.39 -20.04
CA GLY A 24 -7.21 11.99 -20.32
C GLY A 24 -5.98 11.82 -21.21
N ASP A 25 -5.10 12.82 -21.28
CA ASP A 25 -3.81 12.70 -21.96
C ASP A 25 -2.97 11.58 -21.33
N LEU A 26 -2.68 10.56 -22.13
CA LEU A 26 -2.06 9.34 -21.61
C LEU A 26 -0.62 9.55 -21.19
N ASP A 27 0.13 10.43 -21.87
CA ASP A 27 1.55 10.64 -21.56
C ASP A 27 1.70 11.42 -20.24
N ALA A 28 0.85 12.42 -19.99
CA ALA A 28 0.75 13.08 -18.69
C ALA A 28 0.37 12.11 -17.57
N CYS A 29 -0.64 11.26 -17.79
CA CYS A 29 -1.07 10.27 -16.80
C CYS A 29 0.00 9.19 -16.54
N VAL A 30 0.70 8.71 -17.56
CA VAL A 30 1.84 7.77 -17.41
C VAL A 30 2.96 8.41 -16.61
N HIS A 31 3.23 9.69 -16.83
CA HIS A 31 4.22 10.44 -16.05
C HIS A 31 3.84 10.50 -14.56
N LEU A 32 2.60 10.88 -14.24
CA LEU A 32 2.10 10.94 -12.86
C LEU A 32 2.06 9.56 -12.19
N ASP A 33 1.65 8.52 -12.92
CA ASP A 33 1.66 7.13 -12.46
C ASP A 33 3.09 6.66 -12.09
N ALA A 34 4.12 7.11 -12.80
CA ALA A 34 5.52 6.84 -12.46
C ALA A 34 5.98 7.50 -11.15
N LEU A 35 5.29 8.56 -10.70
CA LEU A 35 5.54 9.26 -9.44
C LEU A 35 4.75 8.67 -8.26
N GLY A 36 4.08 7.53 -8.47
CA GLY A 36 3.24 6.89 -7.47
C GLY A 36 1.89 7.58 -7.25
N LEU A 37 1.51 8.51 -8.13
CA LEU A 37 0.20 9.15 -8.12
C LEU A 37 -0.77 8.30 -8.96
N LEU A 38 -1.07 7.09 -8.48
CA LEU A 38 -1.88 6.15 -9.25
C LEU A 38 -3.33 6.63 -9.39
N ILE A 39 -3.96 6.33 -10.52
CA ILE A 39 -5.37 6.59 -10.78
C ILE A 39 -6.21 5.52 -10.07
N GLY A 40 -7.26 5.95 -9.37
CA GLY A 40 -8.20 5.05 -8.69
C GLY A 40 -8.96 4.12 -9.66
N PRO A 41 -9.59 3.03 -9.18
CA PRO A 41 -10.29 2.06 -10.04
C PRO A 41 -11.39 2.67 -10.91
N ASP A 42 -12.17 3.57 -10.31
CA ASP A 42 -13.37 4.19 -10.90
C ASP A 42 -13.18 5.71 -11.10
N GLU A 43 -11.94 6.19 -11.03
CA GLU A 43 -11.62 7.62 -11.07
C GLU A 43 -11.55 8.15 -12.50
N SER A 44 -12.32 9.20 -12.78
CA SER A 44 -12.29 9.89 -14.08
C SER A 44 -11.07 10.83 -14.19
N GLY A 45 -10.74 11.28 -15.40
CA GLY A 45 -9.69 12.28 -15.60
C GLY A 45 -9.89 13.55 -14.76
N PRO A 46 -11.07 14.18 -14.80
CA PRO A 46 -11.38 15.35 -13.98
C PRO A 46 -11.23 15.10 -12.47
N ASP A 47 -11.79 14.01 -11.95
CA ASP A 47 -11.71 13.66 -10.52
C ASP A 47 -10.25 13.43 -10.09
N TYR A 48 -9.49 12.73 -10.93
CA TYR A 48 -8.06 12.49 -10.73
C TYR A 48 -7.28 13.80 -10.64
N ALA A 49 -7.49 14.72 -11.58
CA ALA A 49 -6.83 16.01 -11.56
C ALA A 49 -7.22 16.85 -10.35
N GLU A 50 -8.49 16.85 -9.95
CA GLU A 50 -8.97 17.56 -8.75
C GLU A 50 -8.32 17.01 -7.48
N ARG A 51 -8.28 15.69 -7.32
CA ARG A 51 -7.58 15.04 -6.21
C ARG A 51 -6.12 15.46 -6.14
N LEU A 52 -5.43 15.50 -7.28
CA LEU A 52 -4.02 15.92 -7.34
C LEU A 52 -3.83 17.41 -7.02
N ARG A 53 -4.78 18.29 -7.41
CA ARG A 53 -4.77 19.71 -6.99
C ARG A 53 -4.92 19.84 -5.48
N LYS A 54 -5.85 19.08 -4.88
CA LYS A 54 -6.05 19.07 -3.42
C LYS A 54 -4.80 18.58 -2.68
N LEU A 55 -4.21 17.48 -3.15
CA LEU A 55 -2.94 16.95 -2.62
C LEU A 55 -1.83 18.01 -2.67
N ARG A 56 -1.66 18.68 -3.82
CA ARG A 56 -0.66 19.76 -3.98
C ARG A 56 -0.89 20.88 -2.97
N GLY A 57 -2.14 21.35 -2.85
CA GLY A 57 -2.51 22.39 -1.90
C GLY A 57 -2.15 22.03 -0.46
N ASN A 58 -2.50 20.81 -0.03
CA ASN A 58 -2.27 20.33 1.32
C ASN A 58 -0.77 20.15 1.65
N ILE A 59 0.04 19.72 0.67
CA ILE A 59 1.50 19.65 0.83
C ILE A 59 2.09 21.06 1.05
N GLU A 60 1.64 22.05 0.28
CA GLU A 60 2.11 23.43 0.41
C GLU A 60 1.62 24.09 1.71
N GLU A 61 0.39 23.80 2.12
CA GLU A 61 -0.16 24.26 3.40
C GLU A 61 0.64 23.68 4.57
N LEU A 62 0.88 22.37 4.60
CA LEU A 62 1.72 21.75 5.64
C LEU A 62 3.12 22.38 5.65
N ARG A 63 3.72 22.56 4.46
CA ARG A 63 5.05 23.16 4.33
C ARG A 63 5.08 24.56 4.95
N THR A 64 4.05 25.37 4.70
CA THR A 64 3.96 26.75 5.22
C THR A 64 3.78 26.74 6.74
N LYS A 65 2.83 25.95 7.26
CA LYS A 65 2.60 25.84 8.71
C LYS A 65 3.82 25.35 9.48
N LEU A 66 4.61 24.45 8.90
CA LEU A 66 5.87 23.97 9.50
C LEU A 66 6.98 25.01 9.58
N GLU A 67 6.91 26.09 8.79
CA GLU A 67 7.82 27.23 8.93
C GLU A 67 7.39 28.14 10.09
N GLU A 68 6.09 28.20 10.41
CA GLU A 68 5.52 28.99 11.50
C GLU A 68 5.68 28.29 12.86
N GLY A 69 5.63 26.96 12.91
CA GLY A 69 5.79 26.21 14.15
C GLY A 69 5.47 24.71 14.02
N PRO A 70 5.34 24.00 15.17
CA PRO A 70 4.86 22.62 15.19
C PRO A 70 3.44 22.52 14.64
N VAL A 71 3.16 21.47 13.87
CA VAL A 71 1.84 21.19 13.30
C VAL A 71 1.31 19.90 13.90
N GLU A 72 0.16 19.96 14.56
CA GLU A 72 -0.52 18.77 15.03
C GLU A 72 -1.24 18.06 13.88
N PHE A 73 -0.98 16.77 13.71
CA PHE A 73 -1.62 15.92 12.72
C PHE A 73 -2.01 14.58 13.37
N TYR A 74 -3.31 14.35 13.52
CA TYR A 74 -3.85 13.31 14.39
C TYR A 74 -3.26 13.38 15.81
N GLU A 75 -2.56 12.35 16.27
CA GLU A 75 -1.93 12.26 17.59
C GLU A 75 -0.44 12.68 17.60
N PHE A 76 0.05 13.22 16.48
CA PHE A 76 1.47 13.53 16.28
C PHE A 76 1.73 15.03 16.13
N SER A 77 2.69 15.51 16.91
CA SER A 77 3.26 16.85 16.71
C SER A 77 4.39 16.78 15.69
N LEU A 78 4.20 17.40 14.53
CA LEU A 78 5.15 17.39 13.43
C LEU A 78 6.00 18.66 13.46
N THR A 79 7.33 18.50 13.40
CA THR A 79 8.25 19.64 13.40
C THR A 79 9.20 19.59 12.20
N ARG A 80 9.60 20.77 11.71
CA ARG A 80 10.55 20.87 10.60
C ARG A 80 11.89 20.19 10.89
N ALA A 81 12.38 20.28 12.13
CA ALA A 81 13.64 19.68 12.55
C ALA A 81 13.64 18.14 12.45
N GLU A 82 12.46 17.53 12.55
CA GLU A 82 12.28 16.08 12.53
C GLU A 82 11.97 15.53 11.13
N ARG A 83 11.93 16.40 10.11
CA ARG A 83 11.64 16.00 8.75
C ARG A 83 12.70 15.03 8.21
N ILE A 84 12.24 13.93 7.63
CA ILE A 84 13.07 12.96 6.91
C ILE A 84 13.62 13.64 5.66
N ARG A 85 14.94 13.60 5.50
CA ARG A 85 15.63 14.17 4.34
C ARG A 85 15.43 13.27 3.12
N GLU A 86 15.41 13.88 1.94
CA GLU A 86 15.26 13.21 0.65
C GLU A 86 16.22 12.01 0.46
N LYS A 87 17.47 12.15 0.94
CA LYS A 87 18.46 11.06 0.86
C LYS A 87 17.99 9.77 1.55
N ALA A 88 17.18 9.86 2.61
CA ALA A 88 16.69 8.68 3.31
C ALA A 88 15.64 7.89 2.49
N TYR A 89 15.00 8.52 1.51
CA TYR A 89 14.03 7.86 0.62
C TYR A 89 14.69 7.08 -0.51
N GLN A 90 15.98 7.30 -0.80
CA GLN A 90 16.63 6.77 -2.01
C GLN A 90 16.52 5.25 -2.13
N ASP A 91 16.77 4.54 -1.04
CA ASP A 91 16.73 3.08 -0.99
C ASP A 91 15.30 2.54 -1.05
N ALA A 92 14.39 3.16 -0.29
CA ALA A 92 12.98 2.81 -0.28
C ALA A 92 12.36 2.95 -1.68
N VAL A 93 12.65 4.08 -2.35
CA VAL A 93 12.19 4.31 -3.72
C VAL A 93 12.86 3.39 -4.72
N SER A 94 14.13 3.01 -4.50
CA SER A 94 14.78 2.01 -5.36
C SER A 94 14.09 0.65 -5.26
N ALA A 95 13.63 0.26 -4.06
CA ALA A 95 12.85 -0.95 -3.86
C ALA A 95 11.47 -0.87 -4.55
N THR A 96 10.72 0.23 -4.38
CA THR A 96 9.41 0.38 -5.04
C THR A 96 9.53 0.48 -6.56
N TRP A 97 10.57 1.15 -7.06
CA TRP A 97 10.84 1.20 -8.49
C TRP A 97 11.16 -0.20 -9.04
N GLY A 98 12.02 -0.96 -8.37
CA GLY A 98 12.39 -2.30 -8.79
C GLY A 98 11.22 -3.31 -8.80
N LEU A 99 10.26 -3.17 -7.90
CA LEU A 99 9.11 -4.08 -7.79
C LEU A 99 7.89 -3.64 -8.60
N TYR A 100 7.62 -2.33 -8.62
CA TYR A 100 6.32 -1.79 -9.04
C TYR A 100 6.42 -0.63 -10.04
N ASP A 101 7.65 -0.24 -10.42
CA ASP A 101 7.94 0.86 -11.33
C ASP A 101 7.27 2.18 -10.87
N PHE A 102 7.34 2.53 -9.58
CA PHE A 102 6.95 3.87 -9.13
C PHE A 102 7.98 4.47 -8.18
N ALA A 103 8.03 5.81 -8.17
CA ALA A 103 8.96 6.58 -7.36
C ALA A 103 8.27 7.76 -6.66
N ILE A 104 8.03 7.62 -5.36
CA ILE A 104 7.44 8.67 -4.54
C ILE A 104 8.53 9.52 -3.89
N HIS A 105 8.50 10.81 -4.19
CA HIS A 105 9.41 11.83 -3.67
C HIS A 105 8.69 13.01 -3.01
N TRP A 106 7.36 12.97 -2.96
CA TRP A 106 6.53 14.10 -2.52
C TRP A 106 5.98 13.96 -1.12
N VAL A 107 5.92 12.76 -0.58
CA VAL A 107 5.29 12.52 0.71
C VAL A 107 6.19 13.06 1.82
N PRO A 108 5.73 14.03 2.62
CA PRO A 108 6.48 14.51 3.77
C PRO A 108 6.57 13.39 4.82
N GLY A 109 7.79 13.16 5.32
CA GLY A 109 8.05 12.18 6.36
C GLY A 109 8.68 12.81 7.59
N PHE A 110 8.41 12.27 8.78
CA PHE A 110 8.89 12.77 10.06
C PHE A 110 9.38 11.66 10.98
N TYR A 111 10.36 12.00 11.80
CA TYR A 111 10.87 11.14 12.86
C TYR A 111 10.25 11.51 14.20
N THR A 112 9.41 10.65 14.78
CA THR A 112 8.79 10.90 16.09
C THR A 112 8.73 9.62 16.94
N ASN A 113 8.66 9.78 18.26
CA ASN A 113 8.32 8.69 19.19
C ASN A 113 6.97 8.95 19.87
N GLN A 114 6.41 10.16 19.70
CA GLN A 114 5.11 10.54 20.26
C GLN A 114 4.02 9.71 19.58
N GLY A 115 3.02 9.27 20.34
CA GLY A 115 1.93 8.42 19.83
C GLY A 115 2.33 6.99 19.47
N MET A 116 3.62 6.63 19.48
CA MET A 116 4.08 5.31 19.05
C MET A 116 4.19 4.33 20.22
N GLY A 117 3.44 3.22 20.13
CA GLY A 117 3.58 2.09 21.04
C GLY A 117 4.96 1.42 20.97
N LEU A 118 5.29 0.62 22.00
CA LEU A 118 6.59 -0.05 22.13
C LEU A 118 6.97 -0.97 20.96
N LEU A 119 5.98 -1.49 20.22
CA LEU A 119 6.16 -2.40 19.09
C LEU A 119 5.91 -1.73 17.73
N PHE A 120 5.65 -0.42 17.74
CA PHE A 120 5.31 0.35 16.55
C PHE A 120 6.55 1.04 15.97
N ALA A 121 6.89 0.70 14.72
CA ALA A 121 8.07 1.22 14.04
C ALA A 121 7.77 2.49 13.23
N GLY A 122 6.52 2.63 12.76
CA GLY A 122 6.02 3.77 11.99
C GLY A 122 4.77 3.40 11.19
N CYS A 123 4.20 4.39 10.51
CA CYS A 123 3.06 4.26 9.60
C CYS A 123 2.95 5.42 8.62
N ALA A 124 2.19 5.21 7.54
CA ALA A 124 1.57 6.28 6.79
C ALA A 124 0.26 6.71 7.49
N LEU A 125 0.17 7.99 7.80
CA LEU A 125 -1.06 8.65 8.23
C LEU A 125 -1.70 9.27 7.01
N TYR A 126 -3.00 9.03 6.82
CA TYR A 126 -3.69 9.48 5.63
C TYR A 126 -5.10 9.95 5.93
N SER A 127 -5.43 11.15 5.43
CA SER A 127 -6.80 11.68 5.41
C SER A 127 -7.45 11.38 4.07
N TYR A 128 -8.50 10.54 4.07
CA TYR A 128 -9.29 10.22 2.89
C TYR A 128 -10.05 11.42 2.34
N GLU A 129 -10.56 12.28 3.22
CA GLU A 129 -11.29 13.49 2.83
C GLU A 129 -10.35 14.48 2.16
N ASP A 130 -9.11 14.59 2.65
CA ASP A 130 -8.15 15.59 2.20
C ASP A 130 -7.14 15.09 1.17
N PHE A 131 -7.14 13.80 0.87
CA PHE A 131 -6.14 13.20 -0.01
C PHE A 131 -4.72 13.64 0.36
N PHE A 132 -4.42 13.57 1.65
CA PHE A 132 -3.16 14.01 2.22
C PHE A 132 -2.52 12.92 3.06
N ALA A 133 -1.25 12.62 2.77
CA ALA A 133 -0.48 11.59 3.44
C ALA A 133 0.76 12.19 4.12
N VAL A 134 1.03 11.76 5.34
CA VAL A 134 2.27 12.00 6.05
C VAL A 134 2.83 10.65 6.51
N PHE A 135 4.14 10.46 6.41
CA PHE A 135 4.78 9.27 6.95
C PHE A 135 5.46 9.60 8.28
N VAL A 136 5.23 8.79 9.31
CA VAL A 136 5.88 8.94 10.61
C VAL A 136 6.65 7.66 10.96
N ILE A 137 7.92 7.81 11.35
CA ILE A 137 8.73 6.69 11.85
C ILE A 137 9.43 7.01 13.14
N ARG A 138 9.76 5.95 13.88
CA ARG A 138 10.44 6.04 15.16
C ARG A 138 11.73 6.87 15.08
N LYS A 139 11.97 7.78 16.04
CA LYS A 139 13.18 8.63 16.07
C LYS A 139 14.48 7.83 16.02
N GLY A 140 14.48 6.60 16.53
CA GLY A 140 15.65 5.71 16.48
C GLY A 140 16.20 5.51 15.06
N PHE A 141 15.33 5.56 14.05
CA PHE A 141 15.71 5.42 12.64
C PHE A 141 16.52 6.60 12.08
N GLN A 142 16.63 7.72 12.80
CA GLN A 142 17.54 8.81 12.44
C GLN A 142 19.01 8.36 12.49
N LYS A 143 19.36 7.54 13.51
CA LYS A 143 20.74 7.14 13.79
C LYS A 143 21.03 5.70 13.41
N LYS A 144 20.01 4.84 13.39
CA LYS A 144 20.13 3.41 13.11
C LYS A 144 19.28 3.04 11.90
N ASP A 145 19.78 2.13 11.08
CA ASP A 145 18.96 1.59 9.98
C ASP A 145 17.91 0.59 10.47
N ARG A 146 18.11 -0.03 11.63
CA ARG A 146 17.23 -1.07 12.16
C ARG A 146 16.65 -0.73 13.52
N TRP A 147 15.42 -1.21 13.72
CA TRP A 147 14.74 -1.22 15.00
C TRP A 147 13.96 -2.53 15.13
N LEU A 148 14.32 -3.33 16.14
CA LEU A 148 13.87 -4.73 16.27
C LEU A 148 14.10 -5.51 14.96
N ILE A 149 13.04 -6.07 14.39
CA ILE A 149 13.07 -6.86 13.15
C ILE A 149 12.89 -6.01 11.88
N TYR A 150 12.65 -4.70 12.02
CA TYR A 150 12.35 -3.78 10.93
C TYR A 150 13.60 -3.01 10.51
N SER A 151 13.80 -2.85 9.19
CA SER A 151 14.73 -1.88 8.64
C SER A 151 13.99 -0.64 8.18
N ARG A 152 14.64 0.53 8.25
CA ARG A 152 14.07 1.81 7.84
C ARG A 152 13.61 1.75 6.38
N ASN A 153 14.48 1.22 5.51
CA ASN A 153 14.23 1.15 4.09
C ASN A 153 13.03 0.27 3.75
N GLU A 154 12.90 -0.88 4.42
CA GLU A 154 11.75 -1.77 4.28
C GLU A 154 10.46 -1.11 4.74
N LEU A 155 10.46 -0.50 5.93
CA LEU A 155 9.29 0.17 6.49
C LEU A 155 8.86 1.34 5.60
N MET A 156 9.80 2.16 5.15
CA MET A 156 9.53 3.25 4.22
C MET A 156 8.94 2.72 2.90
N ALA A 157 9.55 1.70 2.29
CA ALA A 157 9.05 1.15 1.03
C ALA A 157 7.66 0.51 1.19
N HIS A 158 7.38 -0.12 2.33
CA HIS A 158 6.09 -0.67 2.70
C HIS A 158 5.01 0.43 2.76
N GLU A 159 5.24 1.48 3.56
CA GLU A 159 4.28 2.59 3.67
C GLU A 159 4.10 3.37 2.35
N LEU A 160 5.17 3.51 1.55
CA LEU A 160 5.06 4.09 0.21
C LEU A 160 4.15 3.28 -0.72
N CYS A 161 4.04 1.96 -0.54
CA CYS A 161 3.09 1.15 -1.29
C CYS A 161 1.65 1.51 -0.92
N HIS A 162 1.36 1.66 0.37
CA HIS A 162 0.05 2.12 0.84
C HIS A 162 -0.29 3.49 0.28
N ILE A 163 0.67 4.41 0.31
CA ILE A 163 0.45 5.76 -0.21
C ILE A 163 0.15 5.75 -1.71
N ALA A 164 0.91 4.97 -2.49
CA ALA A 164 0.65 4.86 -3.92
C ALA A 164 -0.75 4.30 -4.23
N ARG A 165 -1.26 3.42 -3.35
CA ARG A 165 -2.52 2.68 -3.54
C ARG A 165 -3.71 3.23 -2.74
N ILE A 166 -3.56 4.38 -2.09
CA ILE A 166 -4.62 5.05 -1.33
C ILE A 166 -5.97 5.08 -2.06
N GLY A 167 -5.97 5.43 -3.35
CA GLY A 167 -7.20 5.57 -4.15
C GLY A 167 -7.86 4.24 -4.53
N PHE A 168 -7.28 3.10 -4.17
CA PHE A 168 -7.82 1.78 -4.49
C PHE A 168 -8.77 1.25 -3.42
N HIS A 169 -8.71 1.80 -2.20
CA HIS A 169 -9.45 1.29 -1.03
C HIS A 169 -9.35 -0.24 -0.88
N SER A 170 -8.19 -0.79 -1.25
CA SER A 170 -7.89 -2.21 -1.32
C SER A 170 -7.76 -2.77 0.10
N ARG A 171 -8.41 -3.90 0.37
CA ARG A 171 -8.31 -4.60 1.65
C ARG A 171 -7.69 -5.98 1.50
N ALA A 172 -7.93 -6.65 0.36
CA ALA A 172 -7.57 -8.05 0.21
C ALA A 172 -6.08 -8.26 -0.06
N PHE A 173 -5.48 -7.39 -0.88
CA PHE A 173 -4.12 -7.55 -1.40
C PHE A 173 -3.16 -6.43 -0.99
N GLU A 174 -3.66 -5.41 -0.28
CA GLU A 174 -2.88 -4.22 0.09
C GLU A 174 -1.60 -4.57 0.84
N GLU A 175 -1.74 -5.28 1.94
CA GLU A 175 -0.62 -5.80 2.74
C GLU A 175 0.24 -6.77 1.95
N MET A 176 -0.34 -7.58 1.05
CA MET A 176 0.45 -8.49 0.21
C MET A 176 1.40 -7.75 -0.73
N PHE A 177 1.00 -6.58 -1.23
CA PHE A 177 1.89 -5.73 -2.02
C PHE A 177 2.93 -5.05 -1.12
N ALA A 178 2.51 -4.45 -0.02
CA ALA A 178 3.41 -3.73 0.87
C ALA A 178 4.50 -4.65 1.45
N TYR A 179 4.16 -5.86 1.91
CA TYR A 179 5.13 -6.82 2.44
C TYR A 179 6.11 -7.40 1.43
N ARG A 180 5.88 -7.27 0.11
CA ARG A 180 6.89 -7.70 -0.89
C ARG A 180 8.16 -6.85 -0.85
N THR A 181 8.09 -5.64 -0.30
CA THR A 181 9.26 -4.78 -0.06
C THR A 181 10.13 -5.28 1.09
N ALA A 182 9.65 -6.27 1.85
CA ALA A 182 10.39 -6.81 2.98
C ALA A 182 11.73 -7.42 2.58
N SER A 183 12.72 -7.35 3.47
CA SER A 183 14.00 -8.05 3.27
C SER A 183 13.87 -9.57 3.49
N SER A 184 12.99 -9.98 4.41
CA SER A 184 12.78 -11.38 4.78
C SER A 184 11.76 -12.08 3.89
N GLY A 185 12.14 -13.24 3.32
CA GLY A 185 11.21 -14.08 2.54
C GLY A 185 10.00 -14.56 3.34
N PHE A 186 10.17 -14.81 4.64
CA PHE A 186 9.08 -15.14 5.55
C PHE A 186 8.05 -14.01 5.63
N ARG A 187 8.49 -12.76 5.85
CA ARG A 187 7.60 -11.59 5.88
C ARG A 187 6.94 -11.32 4.52
N LYS A 188 7.67 -11.48 3.41
CA LYS A 188 7.09 -11.38 2.06
C LYS A 188 5.95 -12.37 1.85
N PHE A 189 6.03 -13.55 2.47
CA PHE A 189 5.01 -14.56 2.36
C PHE A 189 3.86 -14.30 3.32
N ILE A 190 4.11 -14.30 4.63
CA ILE A 190 3.08 -14.29 5.67
C ILE A 190 2.57 -12.91 6.07
N GLY A 191 3.28 -11.83 5.73
CA GLY A 191 2.97 -10.49 6.22
C GLY A 191 1.56 -10.02 5.82
N GLY A 192 1.11 -10.38 4.62
CA GLY A 192 -0.25 -10.08 4.14
C GLY A 192 -1.38 -10.94 4.72
N MET A 193 -1.12 -11.69 5.81
CA MET A 193 -2.14 -12.53 6.46
C MET A 193 -3.19 -11.68 7.18
N LEU A 194 -2.76 -10.70 7.96
CA LEU A 194 -3.62 -9.77 8.66
C LEU A 194 -3.92 -8.61 7.72
N ARG A 195 -5.20 -8.34 7.44
CA ARG A 195 -5.64 -7.28 6.52
C ARG A 195 -6.17 -6.05 7.26
N SER A 196 -6.52 -6.23 8.53
CA SER A 196 -7.16 -5.20 9.34
C SER A 196 -6.85 -5.42 10.83
N PRO A 197 -7.02 -4.38 11.67
CA PRO A 197 -6.95 -4.52 13.12
C PRO A 197 -7.90 -5.60 13.66
N LEU A 198 -9.06 -5.79 13.02
CA LEU A 198 -10.01 -6.83 13.39
C LEU A 198 -9.41 -8.24 13.29
N ASP A 199 -8.60 -8.53 12.26
CA ASP A 199 -7.93 -9.83 12.16
C ASP A 199 -7.01 -10.06 13.38
N SER A 200 -6.30 -9.01 13.81
CA SER A 200 -5.44 -9.08 15.00
C SER A 200 -6.26 -9.33 16.27
N TYR A 201 -7.40 -8.64 16.41
CA TYR A 201 -8.31 -8.85 17.54
C TYR A 201 -8.96 -10.23 17.55
N LEU A 202 -9.30 -10.78 16.38
CA LEU A 202 -9.83 -12.15 16.28
C LEU A 202 -8.81 -13.19 16.71
N LEU A 203 -7.54 -13.05 16.30
CA LEU A 203 -6.48 -13.97 16.71
C LEU A 203 -6.15 -13.83 18.19
N ALA A 204 -5.99 -12.60 18.69
CA ALA A 204 -5.69 -12.35 20.10
C ALA A 204 -6.85 -12.76 21.01
N GLY A 205 -8.08 -12.39 20.66
CA GLY A 205 -9.29 -12.80 21.37
C GLY A 205 -9.49 -14.31 21.34
N GLY A 206 -9.21 -14.96 20.20
CA GLY A 206 -9.19 -16.42 20.09
C GLY A 206 -8.17 -17.05 21.06
N ALA A 207 -6.94 -16.55 21.10
CA ALA A 207 -5.91 -17.03 22.02
C ALA A 207 -6.28 -16.79 23.51
N LEU A 208 -6.84 -15.64 23.84
CA LEU A 208 -7.31 -15.34 25.20
C LEU A 208 -8.50 -16.22 25.59
N SER A 209 -9.39 -16.55 24.65
CA SER A 209 -10.49 -17.47 24.91
C SER A 209 -10.00 -18.89 25.21
N LEU A 210 -8.95 -19.36 24.54
CA LEU A 210 -8.28 -20.62 24.87
C LEU A 210 -7.77 -20.61 26.32
N LEU A 211 -7.09 -19.53 26.71
CA LEU A 211 -6.58 -19.37 28.07
C LEU A 211 -7.71 -19.35 29.12
N ALA A 212 -8.81 -18.67 28.82
CA ALA A 212 -9.97 -18.60 29.70
C ALA A 212 -10.66 -19.96 29.88
N VAL A 213 -10.80 -20.74 28.80
CA VAL A 213 -11.34 -22.12 28.86
C VAL A 213 -10.45 -23.02 29.69
N GLU A 214 -9.13 -22.94 29.52
CA GLU A 214 -8.19 -23.74 30.31
C GLU A 214 -8.25 -23.36 31.80
N TYR A 215 -8.31 -22.06 32.10
CA TYR A 215 -8.47 -21.59 33.47
C TYR A 215 -9.79 -22.07 34.09
N ALA A 216 -10.90 -22.02 33.34
CA ALA A 216 -12.19 -22.54 33.80
C ALA A 216 -12.14 -24.05 34.06
N ASN A 217 -11.51 -24.84 33.18
CA ASN A 217 -11.35 -26.29 33.38
C ASN A 217 -10.56 -26.62 34.65
N ILE A 218 -9.50 -25.86 34.94
CA ILE A 218 -8.66 -26.07 36.13
C ILE A 218 -9.41 -25.72 37.42
N PHE A 219 -10.10 -24.58 37.46
CA PHE A 219 -10.65 -24.02 38.71
C PHE A 219 -12.11 -24.37 38.98
N LEU A 220 -12.93 -24.59 37.95
CA LEU A 220 -14.35 -24.85 38.12
C LEU A 220 -14.68 -26.34 38.19
N LEU A 221 -13.71 -27.24 37.95
CA LEU A 221 -13.89 -28.71 37.91
C LEU A 221 -15.07 -29.14 37.02
N THR A 222 -15.52 -28.28 36.12
CA THR A 222 -16.61 -28.58 35.20
C THR A 222 -16.08 -29.52 34.13
N GLY A 223 -16.87 -30.52 33.78
CA GLY A 223 -16.61 -31.44 32.67
C GLY A 223 -16.34 -30.74 31.32
N PRO A 224 -16.19 -31.47 30.22
CA PRO A 224 -15.35 -31.04 29.10
C PRO A 224 -15.91 -29.83 28.35
N LEU A 225 -15.51 -28.62 28.76
CA LEU A 225 -15.63 -27.39 27.98
C LEU A 225 -14.72 -27.41 26.74
N GLN A 226 -14.11 -28.56 26.43
CA GLN A 226 -13.21 -28.80 25.31
C GLN A 226 -13.84 -28.47 23.95
N TRP A 227 -15.17 -28.59 23.81
CA TRP A 227 -15.84 -28.18 22.57
C TRP A 227 -15.71 -26.68 22.29
N LEU A 228 -15.47 -25.84 23.31
CA LEU A 228 -15.18 -24.41 23.14
C LEU A 228 -13.85 -24.17 22.41
N TYR A 229 -12.94 -25.14 22.36
CA TYR A 229 -11.72 -25.09 21.54
C TYR A 229 -12.04 -24.98 20.03
N ALA A 230 -13.23 -25.41 19.60
CA ALA A 230 -13.65 -25.27 18.21
C ALA A 230 -13.77 -23.80 17.76
N ILE A 231 -14.09 -22.87 18.68
CA ILE A 231 -14.24 -21.44 18.37
C ILE A 231 -12.93 -20.83 17.89
N PRO A 232 -11.83 -20.81 18.69
CA PRO A 232 -10.56 -20.26 18.23
C PRO A 232 -10.01 -21.03 17.04
N VAL A 233 -10.12 -22.37 17.00
CA VAL A 233 -9.71 -23.16 15.83
C VAL A 233 -10.45 -22.71 14.56
N GLY A 234 -11.76 -22.46 14.64
CA GLY A 234 -12.55 -21.92 13.55
C GLY A 234 -12.11 -20.51 13.13
N LEU A 235 -11.81 -19.62 14.08
CA LEU A 235 -11.30 -18.27 13.81
C LEU A 235 -9.92 -18.29 13.13
N PHE A 236 -8.99 -19.09 13.64
CA PHE A 236 -7.67 -19.30 13.02
C PHE A 236 -7.83 -19.91 11.62
N GLY A 237 -8.68 -20.93 11.47
CA GLY A 237 -8.97 -21.58 10.20
C GLY A 237 -9.57 -20.61 9.16
N TYR A 238 -10.45 -19.70 9.60
CA TYR A 238 -11.00 -18.64 8.74
C TYR A 238 -9.91 -17.68 8.23
N VAL A 239 -9.06 -17.16 9.12
CA VAL A 239 -7.96 -16.24 8.72
C VAL A 239 -6.99 -16.94 7.77
N LEU A 240 -6.60 -18.18 8.06
CA LEU A 240 -5.67 -18.96 7.24
C LEU A 240 -6.26 -19.33 5.88
N SER A 241 -7.52 -19.79 5.83
CA SER A 241 -8.19 -20.12 4.56
C SER A 241 -8.36 -18.88 3.68
N ARG A 242 -8.82 -17.76 4.25
CA ARG A 242 -8.92 -16.46 3.58
C ARG A 242 -7.57 -16.03 3.01
N PHE A 243 -6.50 -16.15 3.79
CA PHE A 243 -5.15 -15.83 3.37
C PHE A 243 -4.67 -16.74 2.23
N GLY A 244 -4.89 -18.06 2.34
CA GLY A 244 -4.54 -19.04 1.32
C GLY A 244 -5.28 -18.82 -0.01
N CYS A 245 -6.57 -18.51 0.04
CA CYS A 245 -7.36 -18.12 -1.13
C CYS A 245 -6.81 -16.84 -1.78
N GLY A 246 -6.48 -15.82 -0.98
CA GLY A 246 -5.85 -14.60 -1.46
C GLY A 246 -4.49 -14.85 -2.14
N GLN A 247 -3.61 -15.62 -1.50
CA GLN A 247 -2.31 -15.98 -2.08
C GLN A 247 -2.45 -16.76 -3.39
N THR A 248 -3.46 -17.62 -3.49
CA THR A 248 -3.73 -18.37 -4.72
C THR A 248 -4.21 -17.43 -5.83
N ALA A 249 -5.19 -16.56 -5.55
CA ALA A 249 -5.65 -15.57 -6.50
C ALA A 249 -4.51 -14.65 -6.98
N PHE A 250 -3.69 -14.14 -6.05
CA PHE A 250 -2.54 -13.29 -6.37
C PHE A 250 -1.54 -13.99 -7.28
N ARG A 251 -1.16 -15.23 -6.96
CA ARG A 251 -0.22 -16.03 -7.77
C ARG A 251 -0.77 -16.32 -9.17
N LEU A 252 -2.06 -16.68 -9.26
CA LEU A 252 -2.73 -16.94 -10.54
C LEU A 252 -2.82 -15.68 -11.38
N ALA A 253 -3.22 -14.55 -10.79
CA ALA A 253 -3.31 -13.27 -11.48
C ALA A 253 -1.94 -12.85 -12.04
N ARG A 254 -0.88 -12.91 -11.22
CA ARG A 254 0.48 -12.61 -11.65
C ARG A 254 0.92 -13.51 -12.81
N ARG A 255 0.66 -14.82 -12.70
CA ARG A 255 1.01 -15.80 -13.73
C ARG A 255 0.25 -15.55 -15.04
N ASN A 256 -1.02 -15.17 -14.96
CA ASN A 256 -1.83 -14.90 -16.14
C ASN A 256 -1.38 -13.62 -16.84
N LEU A 257 -1.08 -12.56 -16.08
CA LEU A 257 -0.52 -11.32 -16.64
C LEU A 257 0.85 -11.56 -17.31
N ALA A 258 1.71 -12.38 -16.71
CA ALA A 258 3.01 -12.72 -17.29
C ALA A 258 2.95 -13.48 -18.63
N LYS A 259 1.77 -13.98 -19.04
CA LYS A 259 1.58 -14.61 -20.36
C LYS A 259 1.20 -13.60 -21.45
N VAL A 260 0.83 -12.38 -21.07
CA VAL A 260 0.24 -11.38 -21.96
C VAL A 260 1.09 -10.11 -22.03
N PHE A 261 1.80 -9.77 -20.95
CA PHE A 261 2.72 -8.64 -20.93
C PHE A 261 4.16 -9.11 -21.15
N ASP A 262 4.88 -8.40 -22.02
CA ASP A 262 6.31 -8.63 -22.29
C ASP A 262 7.22 -8.13 -21.16
N SER A 263 6.66 -7.55 -20.11
CA SER A 263 7.44 -7.07 -18.97
C SER A 263 8.09 -8.24 -18.21
N ALA A 264 9.39 -8.12 -17.93
CA ALA A 264 10.17 -9.12 -17.20
C ALA A 264 9.56 -9.53 -15.84
N ASP A 265 8.71 -8.67 -15.25
CA ASP A 265 7.81 -9.03 -14.16
C ASP A 265 6.41 -8.44 -14.43
N ALA A 266 5.36 -9.22 -14.15
CA ALA A 266 3.96 -8.80 -14.21
C ALA A 266 3.52 -8.02 -12.95
N LEU A 267 4.38 -7.97 -11.93
CA LEU A 267 4.10 -7.34 -10.65
C LEU A 267 3.77 -5.83 -10.73
N PRO A 268 4.44 -5.01 -11.57
CA PRO A 268 4.04 -3.61 -11.76
C PRO A 268 2.61 -3.44 -12.30
N VAL A 269 2.18 -4.31 -13.22
CA VAL A 269 0.79 -4.29 -13.73
C VAL A 269 -0.17 -4.74 -12.63
N LEU A 270 0.17 -5.80 -11.91
CA LEU A 270 -0.63 -6.32 -10.82
C LEU A 270 -0.80 -5.28 -9.69
N PHE A 271 0.22 -4.47 -9.41
CA PHE A 271 0.16 -3.38 -8.42
C PHE A 271 -0.83 -2.26 -8.79
N ARG A 272 -1.24 -2.17 -10.06
CA ARG A 272 -2.28 -1.22 -10.54
C ARG A 272 -3.67 -1.86 -10.61
N CYS A 273 -3.81 -3.10 -10.13
CA CYS A 273 -5.09 -3.79 -10.04
C CYS A 273 -5.80 -3.49 -8.71
N SER A 274 -7.13 -3.34 -8.78
CA SER A 274 -8.00 -3.40 -7.61
C SER A 274 -8.19 -4.84 -7.16
N ASP A 275 -8.76 -5.04 -5.97
CA ASP A 275 -9.09 -6.39 -5.48
C ASP A 275 -9.97 -7.15 -6.49
N ARG A 276 -10.95 -6.46 -7.11
CA ARG A 276 -11.83 -7.03 -8.14
C ARG A 276 -11.05 -7.45 -9.39
N ASP A 277 -10.11 -6.64 -9.81
CA ASP A 277 -9.27 -6.93 -10.98
C ASP A 277 -8.40 -8.17 -10.73
N VAL A 278 -7.78 -8.28 -9.54
CA VAL A 278 -6.94 -9.44 -9.19
C VAL A 278 -7.75 -10.73 -9.27
N TYR A 279 -8.95 -10.77 -8.69
CA TYR A 279 -9.80 -11.97 -8.77
C TYR A 279 -10.28 -12.25 -10.21
N ALA A 280 -10.65 -11.23 -10.97
CA ALA A 280 -11.08 -11.40 -12.36
C ALA A 280 -9.95 -11.97 -13.24
N ILE A 281 -8.75 -11.41 -13.13
CA ILE A 281 -7.56 -11.86 -13.86
C ILE A 281 -7.16 -13.28 -13.43
N ALA A 282 -7.26 -13.60 -12.13
CA ALA A 282 -6.98 -14.94 -11.63
C ALA A 282 -7.93 -15.99 -12.23
N ALA A 283 -9.19 -15.62 -12.49
CA ALA A 283 -10.20 -16.48 -13.08
C ALA A 283 -10.03 -16.68 -14.61
N CYS A 284 -9.23 -15.87 -15.29
CA CYS A 284 -8.96 -16.04 -16.72
C CYS A 284 -8.10 -17.28 -16.97
N LEU A 285 -8.72 -18.36 -17.44
CA LEU A 285 -8.02 -19.64 -17.70
C LEU A 285 -7.16 -19.62 -18.98
N ARG A 286 -7.52 -18.78 -19.96
CA ARG A 286 -6.87 -18.69 -21.28
C ARG A 286 -6.29 -17.30 -21.53
N PRO A 287 -5.12 -17.17 -22.19
CA PRO A 287 -4.54 -15.86 -22.53
C PRO A 287 -5.47 -14.97 -23.35
N SER A 288 -6.19 -15.53 -24.32
CA SER A 288 -7.14 -14.77 -25.17
C SER A 288 -8.29 -14.17 -24.36
N ALA A 289 -8.80 -14.88 -23.35
CA ALA A 289 -9.83 -14.36 -22.47
C ALA A 289 -9.31 -13.19 -21.62
N LEU A 290 -8.06 -13.26 -21.18
CA LEU A 290 -7.42 -12.15 -20.45
C LEU A 290 -7.21 -10.94 -21.37
N GLN A 291 -6.76 -11.13 -22.61
CA GLN A 291 -6.61 -10.03 -23.58
C GLN A 291 -7.96 -9.33 -23.84
N GLN A 292 -9.03 -10.09 -24.07
CA GLN A 292 -10.38 -9.52 -24.23
C GLN A 292 -10.82 -8.73 -22.99
N TRP A 293 -10.55 -9.26 -21.80
CA TRP A 293 -10.85 -8.56 -20.55
C TRP A 293 -10.05 -7.24 -20.43
N LEU A 294 -8.76 -7.25 -20.76
CA LEU A 294 -7.90 -6.06 -20.75
C LEU A 294 -8.39 -5.00 -21.75
N HIS A 295 -8.74 -5.39 -22.97
CA HIS A 295 -9.28 -4.46 -23.97
C HIS A 295 -10.60 -3.84 -23.52
N LYS A 296 -11.51 -4.65 -22.98
CA LYS A 296 -12.78 -4.13 -22.41
C LYS A 296 -12.51 -3.13 -21.28
N ARG A 297 -11.62 -3.49 -20.35
CA ARG A 297 -11.25 -2.61 -19.23
C ARG A 297 -10.60 -1.31 -19.67
N ALA A 298 -9.75 -1.35 -20.69
CA ALA A 298 -9.14 -0.16 -21.25
C ALA A 298 -10.16 0.74 -21.94
N ALA A 299 -11.26 0.22 -22.49
CA ALA A 299 -12.33 1.07 -23.01
C ALA A 299 -13.05 1.86 -21.89
N GLU A 300 -13.23 1.22 -20.73
CA GLU A 300 -14.03 1.74 -19.62
C GLU A 300 -13.23 2.56 -18.59
N SER A 301 -11.93 2.32 -18.44
CA SER A 301 -11.14 2.86 -17.32
C SER A 301 -9.86 3.55 -17.80
N LEU A 302 -9.70 4.82 -17.43
CA LEU A 302 -8.49 5.61 -17.72
C LEU A 302 -7.24 4.93 -17.13
N ARG A 303 -7.34 4.42 -15.90
CA ARG A 303 -6.26 3.65 -15.24
C ARG A 303 -5.77 2.48 -16.10
N TRP A 304 -6.68 1.74 -16.71
CA TRP A 304 -6.30 0.62 -17.59
C TRP A 304 -5.69 1.09 -18.92
N LYS A 305 -6.19 2.19 -19.51
CA LYS A 305 -5.52 2.82 -20.68
C LYS A 305 -4.07 3.18 -20.37
N VAL A 306 -3.85 3.83 -19.24
CA VAL A 306 -2.51 4.24 -18.75
C VAL A 306 -1.63 3.03 -18.47
N THR A 307 -2.17 2.00 -17.81
CA THR A 307 -1.44 0.77 -17.51
C THR A 307 -1.00 0.05 -18.79
N LEU A 308 -1.89 -0.12 -19.78
CA LEU A 308 -1.54 -0.74 -21.06
C LEU A 308 -0.51 0.08 -21.83
N ARG A 309 -0.68 1.42 -21.87
CA ARG A 309 0.28 2.34 -22.49
C ARG A 309 1.67 2.23 -21.86
N ARG A 310 1.76 1.97 -20.56
CA ARG A 310 3.02 1.91 -19.82
C ARG A 310 3.75 0.58 -19.95
N TYR A 311 3.01 -0.53 -20.07
CA TYR A 311 3.58 -1.87 -19.97
C TYR A 311 3.57 -2.67 -21.26
N ASN A 312 3.00 -2.13 -22.36
CA ASN A 312 2.87 -2.74 -23.68
C ASN A 312 2.35 -4.20 -23.61
N CYS A 313 1.08 -4.38 -23.97
CA CYS A 313 0.48 -5.68 -24.23
C CYS A 313 0.70 -6.08 -25.69
#